data_AF-A0A2E4KL97-F1
#
_entry.id   AF-A0A2E4KL97-F1
#
_cell.length_a   1.000
_cell.length_b   1.000
_cell.length_c   1.000
_cell.angle_alpha   90.00
_cell.angle_beta   90.00
_cell.angle_gamma   90.00
#
_symmetry.space_group_name_H-M   'P 1'
#
loop_
_entity.id
_entity.type
_entity.pdbx_description
1 polymer ?
#
loop_
_entity_poly.entity_id
_entity_poly.type
_entity_poly.pdbx_seq_one_letter_code
_entity_poly.pdbx_strand_id
1 'polypeptide(L)'
;NVHDKLLIDATTLVPTDPRSQDEPLEGSYNQPTPAWRQGAGASEPFENVAAVEALPNVRQARMLRGNMLVVSTSIEGTPSPQTGQHDGNDEQEGKRIEQILQLRNSIWQLDSEKNLRWLFITNDDLDMTHTKARRRLLWQLTSRFDVGRGLTFDDDRSRLCWDATTPIPSEEHGVRRWPAVTLHNEETLAKVAAHPELKKYEWPPHLSFGGPE
;
A
#
# COMPACT_ATOMS: atom_id res chain seq x y z
N ASN A 1 -8.43 -30.88 12.71
CA ASN A 1 -8.87 -29.58 12.15
C ASN A 1 -7.98 -28.48 12.73
N VAL A 2 -6.85 -28.20 12.07
CA VAL A 2 -5.87 -27.15 12.45
C VAL A 2 -5.98 -25.98 11.46
N HIS A 3 -7.19 -25.73 10.96
CA HIS A 3 -7.46 -24.72 9.93
C HIS A 3 -8.50 -23.67 10.35
N ASP A 4 -8.75 -23.54 11.65
CA ASP A 4 -9.43 -22.36 12.16
C ASP A 4 -8.43 -21.21 12.09
N LYS A 5 -8.53 -20.43 11.01
CA LYS A 5 -7.76 -19.21 10.84
C LYS A 5 -8.09 -18.31 12.02
N LEU A 6 -7.09 -18.03 12.86
CA LEU A 6 -7.19 -17.06 13.94
C LEU A 6 -7.56 -15.71 13.33
N LEU A 7 -8.83 -15.32 13.47
CA LEU A 7 -9.29 -13.97 13.20
C LEU A 7 -8.98 -13.15 14.46
N ILE A 8 -7.86 -12.45 14.43
CA ILE A 8 -7.56 -11.44 15.46
C ILE A 8 -8.40 -10.21 15.12
N ASP A 9 -9.41 -9.94 15.95
CA ASP A 9 -10.07 -8.65 15.93
C ASP A 9 -9.11 -7.59 16.51
N ALA A 10 -8.50 -6.82 15.61
CA ALA A 10 -7.64 -5.69 15.97
C ALA A 10 -8.40 -4.35 16.00
N THR A 11 -9.73 -4.38 15.92
CA THR A 11 -10.57 -3.16 15.90
C THR A 11 -11.13 -2.77 17.27
N THR A 12 -11.10 -3.71 18.23
CA THR A 12 -11.56 -3.49 19.60
C THR A 12 -10.36 -3.43 20.54
N LEU A 13 -10.28 -2.39 21.38
CA LEU A 13 -9.28 -2.33 22.45
C LEU A 13 -9.68 -3.30 23.55
N VAL A 14 -8.72 -4.04 24.08
CA VAL A 14 -8.93 -4.83 25.30
C VAL A 14 -8.94 -3.89 26.51
N PRO A 15 -9.64 -4.23 27.61
CA PRO A 15 -9.74 -3.35 28.77
C PRO A 15 -8.40 -2.94 29.37
N THR A 16 -7.41 -3.83 29.32
CA THR A 16 -6.06 -3.58 29.84
C THR A 16 -5.16 -2.78 28.88
N ASP A 17 -5.64 -2.44 27.68
CA ASP A 17 -4.90 -1.60 26.74
C ASP A 17 -4.78 -0.18 27.33
N PRO A 18 -3.59 0.43 27.39
CA PRO A 18 -3.42 1.78 27.90
C PRO A 18 -4.27 2.83 27.18
N ARG A 19 -4.74 2.55 25.97
CA ARG A 19 -5.63 3.44 25.20
C ARG A 19 -7.10 3.28 25.55
N SER A 20 -7.47 2.21 26.27
CA SER A 20 -8.84 1.97 26.73
C SER A 20 -9.29 3.07 27.69
N GLN A 21 -10.61 3.19 27.85
CA GLN A 21 -11.20 4.01 28.92
C GLN A 21 -11.29 3.25 30.25
N ASP A 22 -11.07 1.94 30.23
CA ASP A 22 -11.12 1.09 31.41
C ASP A 22 -9.93 1.35 32.36
N GLU A 23 -10.02 0.84 33.59
CA GLU A 23 -8.93 0.92 34.55
C GLU A 23 -7.74 0.06 34.06
N PRO A 24 -6.52 0.62 34.00
CA PRO A 24 -5.36 -0.11 33.53
C PRO A 24 -4.95 -1.19 34.53
N LEU A 25 -4.07 -2.11 34.11
CA LEU A 25 -3.44 -3.04 35.04
C LEU A 25 -2.72 -2.29 36.17
N GLU A 26 -2.73 -2.86 37.37
CA GLU A 26 -2.05 -2.29 38.53
C GLU A 26 -0.60 -1.92 38.20
N GLY A 27 -0.22 -0.67 38.49
CA GLY A 27 1.10 -0.12 38.14
C GLY A 27 1.24 0.43 36.72
N SER A 28 0.19 0.40 35.90
CA SER A 28 0.13 1.01 34.57
C SER A 28 -0.74 2.28 34.56
N TYR A 29 -0.71 3.04 33.45
CA TYR A 29 -1.47 4.28 33.30
C TYR A 29 -2.24 4.29 31.97
N ASN A 30 -3.37 5.00 31.96
CA ASN A 30 -4.10 5.30 30.74
C ASN A 30 -3.38 6.40 29.94
N GLN A 31 -3.33 6.23 28.63
CA GLN A 31 -2.79 7.20 27.68
C GLN A 31 -3.91 8.11 27.18
N PRO A 32 -3.72 9.44 27.18
CA PRO A 32 -4.63 10.36 26.53
C PRO A 32 -4.85 9.98 25.07
N THR A 33 -6.05 9.49 24.76
CA THR A 33 -6.35 8.89 23.46
C THR A 33 -7.64 9.49 22.90
N PRO A 34 -7.66 10.00 21.66
CA PRO A 34 -8.87 10.51 21.04
C PRO A 34 -9.99 9.45 20.95
N ALA A 35 -11.25 9.87 21.09
CA ALA A 35 -12.42 8.98 21.07
C ALA A 35 -12.44 8.01 19.87
N TRP A 36 -12.03 8.48 18.68
CA TRP A 36 -11.99 7.65 17.49
C TRP A 36 -10.91 6.55 17.52
N ARG A 37 -9.79 6.73 18.24
CA ARG A 37 -8.79 5.66 18.49
C ARG A 37 -9.28 4.65 19.52
N GLN A 38 -10.23 5.06 20.36
CA GLN A 38 -10.86 4.22 21.38
C GLN A 38 -12.08 3.45 20.83
N GLY A 39 -12.49 3.70 19.59
CA GLY A 39 -13.72 3.15 19.03
C GLY A 39 -14.99 3.82 19.56
N ALA A 40 -14.87 4.90 20.34
CA ALA A 40 -15.99 5.63 20.94
C ALA A 40 -16.58 6.73 20.03
N GLY A 41 -16.01 6.95 18.84
CA GLY A 41 -16.50 7.92 17.86
C GLY A 41 -15.91 7.72 16.47
N ALA A 42 -16.51 8.34 15.46
CA ALA A 42 -15.91 8.42 14.13
C ALA A 42 -14.77 9.45 14.13
N SER A 43 -13.79 9.26 13.25
CA SER A 43 -12.81 10.31 12.93
C SER A 43 -13.32 11.10 11.73
N GLU A 44 -13.00 12.39 11.71
CA GLU A 44 -13.19 13.21 10.51
C GLU A 44 -12.42 12.61 9.32
N PRO A 45 -13.06 12.49 8.14
CA PRO A 45 -12.45 11.93 6.95
C PRO A 45 -11.58 12.96 6.22
N PHE A 46 -10.63 12.46 5.43
CA PHE A 46 -9.94 13.24 4.41
C PHE A 46 -10.77 13.24 3.12
N GLU A 47 -11.08 14.43 2.59
CA GLU A 47 -11.96 14.57 1.42
C GLU A 47 -11.25 15.14 0.18
N ASN A 48 -10.02 15.64 0.33
CA ASN A 48 -9.33 16.39 -0.72
C ASN A 48 -8.60 15.50 -1.76
N VAL A 49 -9.23 14.38 -2.15
CA VAL A 49 -8.65 13.40 -3.08
C VAL A 49 -8.38 14.00 -4.46
N ALA A 50 -9.28 14.86 -4.95
CA ALA A 50 -9.11 15.50 -6.25
C ALA A 50 -7.86 16.39 -6.32
N ALA A 51 -7.52 17.09 -5.24
CA ALA A 51 -6.28 17.87 -5.17
C ALA A 51 -5.04 16.97 -5.16
N VAL A 52 -5.12 15.79 -4.54
CA VAL A 52 -4.05 14.79 -4.60
C VAL A 52 -3.86 14.29 -6.03
N GLU A 53 -4.94 13.98 -6.75
CA GLU A 53 -4.87 13.56 -8.16
C GLU A 53 -4.27 14.62 -9.08
N ALA A 54 -4.44 15.90 -8.74
CA ALA A 54 -3.86 17.02 -9.47
C ALA A 54 -2.36 17.25 -9.19
N LEU A 55 -1.76 16.58 -8.19
CA LEU A 55 -0.34 16.71 -7.91
C LEU A 55 0.51 16.12 -9.04
N PRO A 56 1.68 16.71 -9.34
CA PRO A 56 2.61 16.11 -10.28
C PRO A 56 3.04 14.72 -9.78
N ASN A 57 3.25 13.81 -10.73
CA ASN A 57 3.66 12.42 -10.50
C ASN A 57 2.60 11.51 -9.84
N VAL A 58 1.40 12.01 -9.52
CA VAL A 58 0.27 11.15 -9.16
C VAL A 58 -0.39 10.60 -10.42
N ARG A 59 -0.60 9.28 -10.46
CA ARG A 59 -1.31 8.61 -11.57
C ARG A 59 -2.76 8.33 -11.24
N GLN A 60 -3.02 7.85 -10.04
CA GLN A 60 -4.36 7.63 -9.50
C GLN A 60 -4.31 7.75 -7.98
N ALA A 61 -5.40 8.19 -7.36
CA ALA A 61 -5.58 8.22 -5.92
C ALA A 61 -6.90 7.55 -5.53
N ARG A 62 -6.92 6.77 -4.46
CA ARG A 62 -8.12 6.05 -4.02
C ARG A 62 -8.20 5.94 -2.51
N MET A 63 -9.32 6.38 -1.94
CA MET A 63 -9.63 6.15 -0.53
C MET A 63 -9.99 4.67 -0.30
N LEU A 64 -9.31 4.04 0.66
CA LEU A 64 -9.68 2.73 1.19
C LEU A 64 -10.65 2.85 2.36
N ARG A 65 -10.48 3.90 3.15
CA ARG A 65 -11.34 4.33 4.27
C ARG A 65 -11.20 5.85 4.40
N GLY A 66 -12.05 6.49 5.20
CA GLY A 66 -12.05 7.96 5.38
C GLY A 66 -10.68 8.56 5.74
N ASN A 67 -9.78 7.79 6.36
CA ASN A 67 -8.46 8.28 6.80
C ASN A 67 -7.30 7.50 6.15
N MET A 68 -7.59 6.71 5.12
CA MET A 68 -6.64 5.80 4.47
C MET A 68 -6.67 6.00 2.96
N LEU A 69 -5.59 6.59 2.43
CA LEU A 69 -5.44 6.90 1.01
C LEU A 69 -4.37 6.02 0.38
N VAL A 70 -4.64 5.49 -0.81
CA VAL A 70 -3.63 4.88 -1.67
C VAL A 70 -3.39 5.82 -2.84
N VAL A 71 -2.12 6.07 -3.15
CA VAL A 71 -1.66 6.85 -4.31
C VAL A 71 -0.74 5.97 -5.16
N SER A 72 -0.93 6.02 -6.47
CA SER A 72 -0.02 5.40 -7.42
C SER A 72 0.86 6.44 -8.09
N THR A 73 2.12 6.10 -8.31
CA THR A 73 3.12 6.94 -8.98
C THR A 73 3.94 6.11 -9.94
N SER A 74 4.45 6.76 -10.99
CA SER A 74 5.47 6.17 -11.86
C SER A 74 6.86 6.42 -11.28
N ILE A 75 7.73 5.42 -11.28
CA ILE A 75 9.11 5.53 -10.80
C ILE A 75 10.03 5.07 -11.92
N GLU A 76 10.92 5.95 -12.36
CA GLU A 76 11.96 5.62 -13.32
C GLU A 76 12.91 4.58 -12.74
N GLY A 77 13.35 3.62 -13.58
CA GLY A 77 14.25 2.56 -13.14
C GLY A 77 13.58 1.47 -12.30
N THR A 78 12.25 1.48 -12.17
CA THR A 78 11.52 0.40 -11.47
C THR A 78 11.86 -0.96 -12.08
N PRO A 79 12.26 -1.96 -11.27
CA PRO A 79 12.47 -3.33 -11.73
C PRO A 79 11.25 -3.88 -12.46
N SER A 80 11.49 -4.48 -13.62
CA SER A 80 10.43 -5.12 -14.40
C SER A 80 9.83 -6.32 -13.64
N PRO A 81 8.49 -6.46 -13.58
CA PRO A 81 7.87 -7.65 -13.02
C PRO A 81 8.29 -8.96 -13.72
N GLN A 82 8.67 -8.92 -15.00
CA GLN A 82 8.99 -10.12 -15.79
C GLN A 82 10.42 -10.60 -15.56
N THR A 83 11.36 -9.67 -15.39
CA THR A 83 12.80 -10.00 -15.29
C THR A 83 13.38 -9.74 -13.91
N GLY A 84 12.69 -8.96 -13.07
CA GLY A 84 13.26 -8.43 -11.83
C GLY A 84 14.44 -7.51 -12.08
N GLN A 85 15.26 -7.33 -11.05
CA GLN A 85 16.54 -6.63 -11.13
C GLN A 85 17.52 -7.24 -10.12
N HIS A 86 18.72 -7.57 -10.60
CA HIS A 86 19.78 -8.18 -9.80
C HIS A 86 20.85 -7.18 -9.40
N ASP A 87 21.28 -6.34 -10.33
CA ASP A 87 22.35 -5.38 -10.12
C ASP A 87 21.85 -4.13 -9.39
N GLY A 88 22.69 -3.61 -8.50
CA GLY A 88 22.42 -2.42 -7.71
C GLY A 88 22.48 -1.14 -8.54
N ASN A 89 21.63 -0.17 -8.21
CA ASN A 89 21.65 1.18 -8.74
C ASN A 89 21.30 2.17 -7.62
N ASP A 90 22.33 2.57 -6.86
CA ASP A 90 22.20 3.47 -5.71
C ASP A 90 21.63 4.84 -6.12
N GLU A 91 22.04 5.38 -7.27
CA GLU A 91 21.54 6.67 -7.77
C GLU A 91 20.03 6.63 -8.04
N GLN A 92 19.54 5.58 -8.69
CA GLN A 92 18.11 5.44 -8.98
C GLN A 92 17.29 5.18 -7.71
N GLU A 93 17.80 4.38 -6.77
CA GLU A 93 17.12 4.17 -5.49
C GLU A 93 17.06 5.48 -4.68
N GLY A 94 18.13 6.28 -4.69
CA GLY A 94 18.13 7.62 -4.09
C GLY A 94 17.07 8.54 -4.70
N LYS A 95 16.96 8.59 -6.03
CA LYS A 95 15.91 9.36 -6.75
C LYS A 95 14.50 8.88 -6.40
N ARG A 96 14.30 7.56 -6.31
CA ARG A 96 13.03 6.98 -5.88
C ARG A 96 12.66 7.44 -4.48
N ILE A 97 13.60 7.34 -3.52
CA ILE A 97 13.39 7.77 -2.13
C ILE A 97 13.02 9.26 -2.09
N GLU A 98 13.76 10.12 -2.80
CA GLU A 98 13.50 11.55 -2.86
C GLU A 98 12.10 11.86 -3.42
N GLN A 99 11.72 11.23 -4.54
CA GLN A 99 10.40 11.39 -5.14
C GLN A 99 9.27 11.00 -4.18
N ILE A 100 9.43 9.88 -3.46
CA ILE A 100 8.43 9.40 -2.49
C ILE A 100 8.32 10.37 -1.30
N LEU A 101 9.44 10.86 -0.77
CA LEU A 101 9.43 11.85 0.31
C LEU A 101 8.77 13.16 -0.11
N GLN A 102 9.07 13.65 -1.31
CA GLN A 102 8.48 14.87 -1.87
C GLN A 102 6.97 14.70 -2.07
N LEU A 103 6.55 13.56 -2.65
CA LEU A 103 5.14 13.27 -2.89
C LEU A 103 4.36 13.17 -1.58
N ARG A 104 4.89 12.44 -0.60
CA ARG A 104 4.33 12.34 0.76
C ARG A 104 4.13 13.73 1.38
N ASN A 105 5.16 14.57 1.36
CA ASN A 105 5.10 15.90 1.95
C ASN A 105 4.06 16.78 1.24
N SER A 106 3.99 16.71 -0.09
CA SER A 106 3.00 17.45 -0.89
C SER A 106 1.57 17.04 -0.56
N ILE A 107 1.31 15.74 -0.42
CA ILE A 107 0.00 15.21 -0.03
C ILE A 107 -0.37 15.67 1.39
N TRP A 108 0.57 15.56 2.33
CA TRP A 108 0.34 15.97 3.72
C TRP A 108 0.12 17.47 3.90
N GLN A 109 0.60 18.31 2.99
CA GLN A 109 0.32 19.75 2.98
C GLN A 109 -1.12 20.07 2.56
N LEU A 110 -1.81 19.16 1.85
CA LEU A 110 -3.21 19.32 1.47
C LEU A 110 -4.19 19.01 2.62
N ASP A 111 -3.67 18.57 3.77
CA ASP A 111 -4.43 18.11 4.93
C ASP A 111 -3.89 18.76 6.22
N SER A 112 -4.17 20.05 6.40
CA SER A 112 -3.75 20.81 7.59
C SER A 112 -4.34 20.27 8.89
N GLU A 113 -5.50 19.62 8.81
CA GLU A 113 -6.22 19.04 9.95
C GLU A 113 -5.71 17.65 10.35
N LYS A 114 -4.83 17.05 9.55
CA LYS A 114 -4.25 15.71 9.76
C LYS A 114 -5.31 14.59 9.82
N ASN A 115 -6.36 14.72 9.01
CA ASN A 115 -7.42 13.72 8.86
C ASN A 115 -6.92 12.48 8.09
N LEU A 116 -5.95 12.64 7.18
CA LEU A 116 -5.26 11.57 6.48
C LEU A 116 -4.18 10.94 7.36
N ARG A 117 -4.48 9.77 7.91
CA ARG A 117 -3.61 9.08 8.88
C ARG A 117 -2.75 8.00 8.26
N TRP A 118 -3.24 7.35 7.21
CA TRP A 118 -2.53 6.29 6.50
C TRP A 118 -2.43 6.66 5.02
N LEU A 119 -1.23 6.97 4.58
CA LEU A 119 -0.91 7.18 3.18
C LEU A 119 -0.14 5.97 2.68
N PHE A 120 -0.65 5.28 1.67
CA PHE A 120 0.05 4.22 0.96
C PHE A 120 0.48 4.75 -0.41
N ILE A 121 1.75 4.57 -0.77
CA ILE A 121 2.25 4.89 -2.11
C ILE A 121 2.70 3.61 -2.79
N THR A 122 2.24 3.38 -4.02
CA THR A 122 2.60 2.20 -4.82
C THR A 122 2.88 2.58 -6.27
N ASN A 123 3.35 1.63 -7.08
CA ASN A 123 3.57 1.86 -8.50
C ASN A 123 2.23 1.96 -9.27
N ASP A 124 2.29 2.50 -10.48
CA ASP A 124 1.18 2.62 -11.42
C ASP A 124 0.89 1.33 -12.23
N ASP A 125 1.39 0.18 -11.77
CA ASP A 125 1.19 -1.12 -12.42
C ASP A 125 -0.15 -1.81 -12.06
N LEU A 126 -1.10 -1.04 -11.52
CA LEU A 126 -2.46 -1.45 -11.20
C LEU A 126 -3.45 -0.30 -11.44
N ASP A 127 -4.47 -0.55 -12.26
CA ASP A 127 -5.65 0.30 -12.29
C ASP A 127 -6.49 0.09 -11.00
N MET A 128 -6.55 1.13 -10.17
CA MET A 128 -7.27 1.12 -8.91
C MET A 128 -8.77 1.25 -9.08
N THR A 129 -9.31 1.57 -10.27
CA THR A 129 -10.76 1.66 -10.49
C THR A 129 -11.41 0.29 -10.71
N HIS A 130 -10.62 -0.71 -11.13
CA HIS A 130 -11.10 -2.05 -11.41
C HIS A 130 -11.72 -2.77 -10.19
N THR A 131 -12.77 -3.58 -10.43
CA THR A 131 -13.60 -4.23 -9.38
C THR A 131 -12.80 -5.07 -8.38
N LYS A 132 -11.67 -5.65 -8.81
CA LYS A 132 -10.80 -6.50 -7.97
C LYS A 132 -9.48 -5.85 -7.57
N ALA A 133 -9.31 -4.54 -7.79
CA ALA A 133 -8.08 -3.81 -7.46
C ALA A 133 -7.64 -4.01 -6.00
N ARG A 134 -8.59 -4.04 -5.05
CA ARG A 134 -8.30 -4.27 -3.62
C ARG A 134 -7.53 -5.55 -3.34
N ARG A 135 -7.78 -6.63 -4.10
CA ARG A 135 -7.07 -7.90 -3.92
C ARG A 135 -5.61 -7.80 -4.37
N ARG A 136 -5.36 -7.08 -5.48
CA ARG A 136 -4.00 -6.86 -5.99
C ARG A 136 -3.24 -5.83 -5.14
N LEU A 137 -3.92 -4.78 -4.67
CA LEU A 137 -3.39 -3.84 -3.69
C LEU A 137 -2.91 -4.55 -2.42
N LEU A 138 -3.69 -5.47 -1.86
CA LEU A 138 -3.27 -6.23 -0.67
C LEU A 138 -1.91 -6.90 -0.89
N TRP A 139 -1.71 -7.53 -2.06
CA TRP A 139 -0.42 -8.12 -2.42
C TRP A 139 0.68 -7.06 -2.62
N GLN A 140 0.44 -6.02 -3.41
CA GLN A 140 1.44 -4.96 -3.67
C GLN A 140 1.91 -4.30 -2.37
N LEU A 141 0.97 -3.91 -1.50
CA LEU A 141 1.24 -3.21 -0.25
C LEU A 141 2.10 -4.05 0.71
N THR A 142 1.92 -5.36 0.72
CA THR A 142 2.60 -6.24 1.69
C THR A 142 3.81 -6.96 1.13
N SER A 143 3.90 -7.14 -0.20
CA SER A 143 5.00 -7.89 -0.83
C SER A 143 6.18 -7.00 -1.21
N ARG A 144 5.96 -5.69 -1.43
CA ARG A 144 7.00 -4.70 -1.79
C ARG A 144 7.60 -3.98 -0.58
N PHE A 145 6.97 -4.14 0.57
CA PHE A 145 7.24 -3.35 1.75
C PHE A 145 8.27 -3.99 2.69
N ASP A 146 8.99 -3.11 3.37
CA ASP A 146 9.87 -3.43 4.48
C ASP A 146 9.85 -2.28 5.48
N VAL A 147 9.70 -2.62 6.76
CA VAL A 147 9.50 -1.64 7.83
C VAL A 147 10.66 -0.66 7.95
N GLY A 148 11.90 -1.11 7.73
CA GLY A 148 13.10 -0.30 7.95
C GLY A 148 13.26 0.82 6.93
N ARG A 149 12.77 0.62 5.70
CA ARG A 149 12.90 1.59 4.59
C ARG A 149 11.58 2.26 4.18
N GLY A 150 10.48 1.51 4.23
CA GLY A 150 9.22 1.91 3.61
C GLY A 150 8.25 2.58 4.57
N LEU A 151 8.57 2.68 5.86
CA LEU A 151 7.67 3.23 6.87
C LEU A 151 8.19 4.56 7.38
N THR A 152 7.46 5.64 7.11
CA THR A 152 7.78 6.98 7.63
C THR A 152 6.61 7.59 8.37
N PHE A 153 6.90 8.46 9.32
CA PHE A 153 5.93 9.16 10.15
C PHE A 153 6.08 10.67 9.95
N ASP A 154 5.04 11.43 10.27
CA ASP A 154 5.21 12.85 10.50
C ASP A 154 5.80 13.12 11.90
N ASP A 155 6.14 14.38 12.16
CA ASP A 155 6.94 14.77 13.34
C ASP A 155 6.28 14.37 14.67
N ASP A 156 4.96 14.44 14.77
CA ASP A 156 4.19 14.05 15.96
C ASP A 156 3.72 12.59 15.92
N ARG A 157 4.13 11.82 14.90
CA ARG A 157 3.73 10.41 14.66
C ARG A 157 2.22 10.21 14.62
N SER A 158 1.48 11.23 14.20
CA SER A 158 0.03 11.19 14.06
C SER A 158 -0.40 10.59 12.72
N ARG A 159 0.48 10.66 11.71
CA ARG A 159 0.30 10.14 10.35
C ARG A 159 1.43 9.19 9.97
N LEU A 160 1.09 8.23 9.13
CA LEU A 160 1.96 7.20 8.61
C LEU A 160 1.96 7.25 7.09
N CYS A 161 3.15 7.20 6.49
CA CYS A 161 3.34 6.91 5.09
C CYS A 161 3.99 5.53 4.92
N TRP A 162 3.32 4.69 4.13
CA TRP A 162 3.71 3.35 3.75
C TRP A 162 4.10 3.35 2.28
N ASP A 163 5.40 3.32 2.02
CA ASP A 163 5.97 3.16 0.70
C ASP A 163 6.01 1.67 0.33
N ALA A 164 5.09 1.30 -0.56
CA ALA A 164 4.99 -0.01 -1.19
C ALA A 164 5.30 0.07 -2.69
N THR A 165 6.18 0.99 -3.08
CA THR A 165 6.76 0.98 -4.41
C THR A 165 7.78 -0.14 -4.53
N THR A 166 7.97 -0.65 -5.75
CA THR A 166 8.99 -1.65 -6.05
C THR A 166 10.35 -1.03 -5.75
N PRO A 167 11.11 -1.60 -4.80
CA PRO A 167 12.38 -1.03 -4.41
C PRO A 167 13.43 -1.34 -5.49
N ILE A 168 14.35 -0.40 -5.74
CA ILE A 168 15.44 -0.56 -6.70
C ILE A 168 16.63 -1.14 -5.94
N PRO A 169 17.21 -2.29 -6.34
CA PRO A 169 18.35 -2.87 -5.65
C PRO A 169 19.47 -1.83 -5.46
N SER A 170 20.06 -1.80 -4.28
CA SER A 170 21.03 -0.78 -3.88
C SER A 170 21.89 -1.31 -2.73
N GLU A 171 23.20 -1.17 -2.85
CA GLU A 171 24.13 -1.51 -1.77
C GLU A 171 24.14 -0.41 -0.70
N GLU A 172 24.12 0.87 -1.12
CA GLU A 172 24.13 2.03 -0.22
C GLU A 172 22.88 2.08 0.68
N HIS A 173 21.71 1.79 0.11
CA HIS A 173 20.43 1.84 0.83
C HIS A 173 19.99 0.47 1.37
N GLY A 174 20.84 -0.56 1.28
CA GLY A 174 20.57 -1.89 1.82
C GLY A 174 19.40 -2.62 1.16
N VAL A 175 19.13 -2.31 -0.10
CA VAL A 175 18.03 -2.91 -0.88
C VAL A 175 18.54 -4.12 -1.64
N ARG A 176 18.00 -5.29 -1.29
CA ARG A 176 18.34 -6.56 -1.95
C ARG A 176 17.81 -6.62 -3.38
N ARG A 177 18.36 -7.53 -4.17
CA ARG A 177 17.85 -7.91 -5.50
C ARG A 177 16.33 -8.09 -5.49
N TRP A 178 15.67 -7.59 -6.53
CA TRP A 178 14.22 -7.67 -6.68
C TRP A 178 13.87 -8.82 -7.64
N PRO A 179 13.17 -9.87 -7.20
CA PRO A 179 12.88 -11.01 -8.05
C PRO A 179 11.79 -10.68 -9.09
N ALA A 180 11.83 -11.41 -10.22
CA ALA A 180 10.70 -11.47 -11.13
C ALA A 180 9.46 -12.04 -10.42
N VAL A 181 8.29 -11.52 -10.79
CA VAL A 181 7.00 -12.09 -10.45
C VAL A 181 6.72 -13.23 -11.42
N THR A 182 6.17 -14.33 -10.91
CA THR A 182 5.77 -15.47 -11.75
C THR A 182 4.60 -15.09 -12.65
N LEU A 183 4.90 -14.55 -13.83
CA LEU A 183 3.95 -14.20 -14.87
C LEU A 183 4.06 -15.21 -16.01
N HIS A 184 2.92 -15.62 -16.55
CA HIS A 184 2.90 -16.40 -17.79
C HIS A 184 3.26 -15.50 -18.96
N ASN A 185 4.08 -16.00 -19.90
CA ASN A 185 4.36 -15.27 -21.13
C ASN A 185 3.11 -15.20 -22.03
N GLU A 186 3.10 -14.24 -22.95
CA GLU A 186 1.95 -13.99 -23.84
C GLU A 186 1.58 -15.20 -24.69
N GLU A 187 2.57 -15.96 -25.17
CA GLU A 187 2.35 -17.19 -25.93
C GLU A 187 1.57 -18.24 -25.11
N THR A 188 1.95 -18.43 -23.85
CA THR A 188 1.26 -19.34 -22.92
C THR A 188 -0.15 -18.85 -22.65
N LEU A 189 -0.34 -17.56 -22.38
CA LEU A 189 -1.65 -16.98 -22.16
C LEU A 189 -2.56 -17.14 -23.39
N ALA A 190 -2.03 -16.92 -24.59
CA ALA A 190 -2.76 -17.11 -25.84
C ALA A 190 -3.16 -18.57 -26.07
N LYS A 191 -2.26 -19.53 -25.78
CA LYS A 191 -2.56 -20.97 -25.86
C LYS A 191 -3.65 -21.37 -24.86
N VAL A 192 -3.60 -20.86 -23.63
CA VAL A 192 -4.62 -21.10 -22.60
C VAL A 192 -5.96 -20.50 -23.04
N ALA A 193 -5.99 -19.28 -23.55
CA ALA A 193 -7.20 -18.62 -24.02
C ALA A 193 -7.86 -19.36 -25.22
N ALA A 194 -7.05 -19.90 -26.13
CA ALA A 194 -7.52 -20.66 -27.29
C ALA A 194 -7.92 -22.11 -26.97
N HIS A 195 -7.63 -22.63 -25.77
CA HIS A 195 -7.81 -24.05 -25.46
C HIS A 195 -9.30 -24.45 -25.45
N PRO A 196 -9.74 -25.41 -26.28
CA PRO A 196 -11.16 -25.75 -26.45
C PRO A 196 -11.87 -26.16 -25.16
N GLU A 197 -11.19 -26.90 -24.29
CA GLU A 197 -11.75 -27.35 -23.01
C GLU A 197 -11.98 -26.21 -22.01
N LEU A 198 -11.29 -25.08 -22.19
CA LEU A 198 -11.35 -23.92 -21.31
C LEU A 198 -12.46 -22.94 -21.73
N LYS A 199 -13.06 -23.10 -22.93
CA LYS A 199 -14.15 -22.24 -23.44
C LYS A 199 -15.40 -22.22 -22.55
N LYS A 200 -15.63 -23.29 -21.78
CA LYS A 200 -16.78 -23.42 -20.85
C LYS A 200 -16.52 -22.79 -19.48
N TYR A 201 -15.28 -22.37 -19.21
CA TYR A 201 -14.91 -21.77 -17.94
C TYR A 201 -14.91 -20.26 -18.09
N GLU A 202 -15.73 -19.60 -17.27
CA GLU A 202 -15.56 -18.16 -17.04
C GLU A 202 -14.32 -17.97 -16.19
N TRP A 203 -13.25 -17.47 -16.80
CA TRP A 203 -12.09 -17.06 -16.03
C TRP A 203 -12.55 -15.98 -15.05
N PRO A 204 -12.17 -16.11 -13.77
CA PRO A 204 -12.38 -15.03 -12.84
C PRO A 204 -11.79 -13.73 -13.43
N PRO A 205 -12.48 -12.58 -13.35
CA PRO A 205 -12.04 -11.30 -13.93
C PRO A 205 -10.64 -10.77 -13.49
N HIS A 206 -9.92 -11.51 -12.66
CA HIS A 206 -8.58 -11.20 -12.17
C HIS A 206 -7.48 -12.09 -12.78
N LEU A 207 -7.85 -13.08 -13.60
CA LEU A 207 -6.94 -13.91 -14.42
C LEU A 207 -7.00 -13.54 -15.90
N SER A 208 -8.00 -12.75 -16.29
CA SER A 208 -7.85 -11.82 -17.41
C SER A 208 -6.84 -10.76 -16.97
N PHE A 209 -5.56 -11.04 -17.19
CA PHE A 209 -4.58 -9.97 -17.34
C PHE A 209 -5.16 -9.10 -18.46
N GLY A 210 -5.54 -7.87 -18.15
CA GLY A 210 -5.98 -6.94 -19.18
C GLY A 210 -4.92 -6.94 -20.27
N GLY A 211 -5.27 -7.56 -21.41
CA GLY A 211 -4.64 -7.26 -22.68
C GLY A 211 -4.89 -5.78 -22.99
N PRO A 212 -4.18 -5.23 -23.98
CA PRO A 212 -4.15 -3.80 -24.20
C PRO A 212 -5.55 -3.27 -24.54
N GLU A 213 -6.11 -2.48 -23.63
CA GLU A 213 -7.05 -1.39 -23.88
C GLU A 213 -6.63 -0.18 -23.02
#